data_AF-A0A7X3R102-F1
#
_entry.id   AF-A0A7X3R102-F1
#
_cell.length_a   1.000
_cell.length_b   1.000
_cell.length_c   1.000
_cell.angle_alpha   90.00
_cell.angle_beta   90.00
_cell.angle_gamma   90.00
#
_symmetry.space_group_name_H-M   'P 1'
#
loop_
_entity.id
_entity.type
_entity.pdbx_description
1 polymer ?
#
loop_
_entity_poly.entity_id
_entity_poly.type
_entity_poly.pdbx_seq_one_letter_code
_entity_poly.pdbx_strand_id
1 'polypeptide(L)'
;MEEIFGVSMNTIAVVVVIITLGILALLAWVAFRNPVMFKTGLRNIPRRRAQTTLIIFGLMLATVIMTVAFGTGDTVSSTVTEDIYDLTGETDMLIVWDEEGSPRPE
;
A
#
# COMPACT_ATOMS: atom_id res chain seq x y z
N MET A 1 -1.74 11.85 7.42
CA MET A 1 -1.06 10.54 7.32
C MET A 1 0.21 10.71 6.49
N GLU A 2 1.21 11.44 7.00
CA GLU A 2 2.48 11.61 6.28
C GLU A 2 3.49 10.54 6.66
N GLU A 3 3.25 9.82 7.75
CA GLU A 3 4.14 8.81 8.31
C GLU A 3 3.40 7.49 8.54
N ILE A 4 3.98 6.39 8.06
CA ILE A 4 3.57 5.03 8.39
C ILE A 4 4.68 4.45 9.27
N PHE A 5 4.32 4.00 10.48
CA PHE A 5 5.27 3.44 11.47
C PHE A 5 6.44 4.39 11.80
N GLY A 6 6.19 5.70 11.86
CA GLY A 6 7.21 6.73 12.13
C GLY A 6 8.17 7.01 10.97
N VAL A 7 7.85 6.53 9.76
CA VAL A 7 8.62 6.79 8.53
C VAL A 7 7.73 7.45 7.51
N SER A 8 8.23 8.50 6.86
CA SER A 8 7.45 9.23 5.84
C SER A 8 6.99 8.33 4.69
N MET A 9 5.70 8.40 4.35
CA MET A 9 5.06 7.71 3.22
C MET A 9 5.82 7.97 1.90
N ASN A 10 6.28 9.21 1.69
CA ASN A 10 7.04 9.58 0.51
C ASN A 10 8.38 8.83 0.44
N THR A 11 9.03 8.62 1.59
CA THR A 11 10.29 7.86 1.66
C THR A 11 10.06 6.40 1.26
N ILE A 12 9.00 5.78 1.79
CA ILE A 12 8.64 4.40 1.45
C ILE A 12 8.34 4.29 -0.06
N ALA A 13 7.54 5.21 -0.61
CA ALA A 13 7.19 5.23 -2.03
C ALA A 13 8.44 5.36 -2.93
N VAL A 14 9.34 6.30 -2.61
CA VAL A 14 10.59 6.50 -3.37
C VAL A 14 11.48 5.24 -3.32
N VAL A 15 11.63 4.61 -2.15
CA VAL A 15 12.44 3.40 -2.00
C VAL A 15 11.88 2.25 -2.84
N VAL A 16 10.56 2.00 -2.79
CA VAL A 16 9.92 0.95 -3.58
C VAL A 16 10.06 1.20 -5.09
N VAL A 17 9.92 2.45 -5.53
CA VAL A 17 10.12 2.83 -6.94
C VAL A 17 11.57 2.59 -7.36
N ILE A 18 12.56 3.01 -6.56
CA ILE A 18 13.98 2.82 -6.88
C ILE A 18 14.31 1.33 -7.01
N ILE A 19 13.84 0.49 -6.07
CA ILE A 19 14.07 -0.95 -6.11
C ILE A 19 13.42 -1.55 -7.36
N THR A 20 12.18 -1.17 -7.66
CA THR A 20 11.44 -1.67 -8.84
C THR A 20 12.16 -1.29 -10.13
N LEU A 21 12.58 -0.03 -10.27
CA LEU A 21 13.35 0.43 -11.43
C LEU A 21 14.71 -0.26 -11.53
N GLY A 22 15.38 -0.50 -10.40
CA GLY A 22 16.64 -1.25 -10.36
C GLY A 22 16.48 -2.69 -10.88
N ILE A 23 15.42 -3.38 -10.46
CA ILE A 23 15.11 -4.73 -10.97
C ILE A 23 14.81 -4.68 -12.47
N LEU A 24 13.98 -3.73 -12.93
CA LEU A 24 13.68 -3.58 -14.35
C LEU A 24 14.91 -3.26 -15.19
N ALA A 25 15.80 -2.39 -14.69
CA ALA A 25 17.06 -2.05 -15.35
C ALA A 25 18.00 -3.27 -15.44
N LEU A 26 18.09 -4.07 -14.37
CA LEU A 26 18.85 -5.32 -14.38
C LEU A 26 18.28 -6.30 -15.41
N LEU A 27 16.96 -6.47 -15.47
CA LEU A 27 16.31 -7.32 -16.47
C LEU A 27 16.56 -6.81 -17.90
N ALA A 28 16.48 -5.51 -18.12
CA ALA A 28 16.77 -4.89 -19.42
C ALA A 28 18.24 -5.11 -19.82
N TRP A 29 19.17 -4.95 -18.89
CA TRP A 29 20.60 -5.23 -19.10
C TRP A 29 20.84 -6.69 -19.49
N VAL A 30 20.24 -7.63 -18.78
CA VAL A 30 20.32 -9.07 -19.09
C VAL A 30 19.70 -9.37 -20.45
N ALA A 31 18.55 -8.76 -20.77
CA ALA A 31 17.89 -8.94 -22.05
C ALA A 31 18.73 -8.42 -23.23
N PHE A 32 19.42 -7.29 -23.06
CA PHE A 32 20.33 -6.74 -24.05
C PHE A 32 21.57 -7.62 -24.26
N ARG A 33 22.15 -8.14 -23.17
CA ARG A 33 23.37 -8.97 -23.24
C ARG A 33 23.08 -10.39 -23.75
N ASN A 34 21.94 -10.97 -23.37
CA ASN A 34 21.56 -12.35 -23.68
C ASN A 34 20.14 -12.45 -24.30
N PRO A 35 19.95 -11.96 -25.54
CA PRO A 35 18.64 -11.91 -26.19
C PRO A 35 18.03 -13.30 -26.43
N VAL A 36 18.85 -14.35 -26.56
CA VAL A 36 18.37 -15.73 -26.76
C VAL A 36 17.65 -16.26 -25.52
N MET A 37 18.17 -15.96 -24.32
CA MET A 37 17.54 -16.38 -23.06
C MET A 37 16.19 -15.69 -22.88
N PHE A 38 16.14 -14.39 -23.13
CA PHE A 38 14.90 -13.61 -23.08
C PHE A 38 13.86 -14.12 -24.10
N LYS A 39 14.28 -14.35 -25.35
CA LYS A 39 13.39 -14.85 -26.41
C LYS A 39 12.84 -16.26 -26.10
N THR A 40 13.63 -17.09 -25.43
CA THR A 40 13.21 -18.45 -25.03
C THR A 40 12.19 -18.39 -23.89
N GLY A 41 12.41 -17.53 -22.90
CA GLY A 41 11.44 -17.29 -21.82
C GLY A 41 10.12 -16.72 -22.33
N LEU A 42 10.19 -15.68 -23.17
CA LEU A 42 9.00 -14.99 -23.67
C LEU A 42 8.16 -15.85 -24.62
N ARG A 43 8.78 -16.76 -25.39
CA ARG A 43 8.05 -17.69 -26.27
C ARG A 43 7.22 -18.72 -25.51
N ASN A 44 7.51 -18.99 -24.24
CA ASN A 44 6.76 -19.97 -23.45
C ASN A 44 5.38 -19.43 -23.03
N ILE A 45 5.28 -18.11 -22.82
CA ILE A 45 4.06 -17.39 -22.42
C ILE A 45 2.89 -17.58 -23.43
N PRO A 46 3.03 -17.25 -24.72
CA PRO A 46 1.96 -17.40 -25.69
C PRO A 46 1.69 -18.85 -26.08
N ARG A 47 2.63 -19.77 -25.82
CA ARG A 47 2.49 -21.21 -26.12
C ARG A 47 1.67 -21.95 -25.08
N ARG A 48 1.62 -21.47 -23.83
CA ARG A 48 0.84 -22.03 -22.70
C ARG A 48 -0.28 -21.10 -22.24
N ARG A 49 -1.15 -20.69 -23.17
CA ARG A 49 -2.14 -19.62 -22.96
C ARG A 49 -2.97 -19.79 -21.68
N ALA A 50 -3.59 -20.95 -21.47
CA ALA A 50 -4.45 -21.19 -20.32
C ALA A 50 -3.70 -21.08 -18.97
N GLN A 51 -2.49 -21.64 -18.89
CA GLN A 51 -1.67 -21.57 -17.68
C GLN A 51 -1.20 -20.14 -17.41
N THR A 52 -0.72 -19.44 -18.45
CA THR A 52 -0.27 -18.05 -18.31
C THR A 52 -1.42 -17.13 -17.91
N THR A 53 -2.61 -17.28 -18.50
CA THR A 53 -3.76 -16.46 -18.11
C THR A 53 -4.13 -16.71 -16.66
N LEU A 54 -4.15 -17.97 -16.20
CA LEU A 54 -4.47 -18.28 -14.81
C LEU A 54 -3.47 -17.65 -13.83
N ILE A 55 -2.17 -17.67 -14.16
CA ILE A 55 -1.12 -17.02 -13.35
C ILE A 55 -1.33 -15.50 -13.31
N ILE A 56 -1.56 -14.88 -14.47
CA ILE A 56 -1.78 -13.43 -14.57
C ILE A 56 -3.02 -13.03 -13.75
N PHE A 57 -4.13 -13.76 -13.89
CA PHE A 57 -5.34 -13.50 -13.11
C PHE A 57 -5.11 -13.67 -11.61
N GLY A 58 -4.40 -14.72 -11.18
CA GLY A 58 -4.06 -14.91 -9.76
C GLY A 58 -3.22 -13.75 -9.20
N LEU A 59 -2.18 -13.34 -9.92
CA LEU A 59 -1.31 -12.22 -9.53
C LEU A 59 -2.06 -10.88 -9.53
N MET A 60 -2.88 -10.63 -10.56
CA MET A 60 -3.71 -9.43 -10.64
C MET A 60 -4.74 -9.39 -9.53
N LEU A 61 -5.41 -10.51 -9.24
CA LEU A 61 -6.43 -10.61 -8.19
C LEU A 61 -5.82 -10.33 -6.81
N ALA A 62 -4.62 -10.86 -6.52
CA ALA A 62 -3.90 -10.52 -5.29
C ALA A 62 -3.62 -9.01 -5.18
N THR A 63 -3.18 -8.38 -6.28
CA THR A 63 -2.94 -6.93 -6.32
C THR A 63 -4.23 -6.14 -6.10
N VAL A 64 -5.32 -6.52 -6.76
CA VAL A 64 -6.64 -5.87 -6.61
C VAL A 64 -7.14 -5.98 -5.18
N ILE A 65 -7.07 -7.16 -4.56
CA ILE A 65 -7.50 -7.36 -3.17
C ILE A 65 -6.72 -6.44 -2.23
N MET A 66 -5.39 -6.40 -2.36
CA MET A 66 -4.55 -5.53 -1.52
C MET A 66 -4.89 -4.05 -1.72
N THR A 67 -5.04 -3.59 -2.97
CA THR A 67 -5.39 -2.19 -3.26
C THR A 67 -6.75 -1.81 -2.69
N VAL A 68 -7.76 -2.70 -2.80
CA VAL A 68 -9.10 -2.45 -2.25
C VAL A 68 -9.07 -2.43 -0.72
N ALA A 69 -8.31 -3.33 -0.09
CA ALA A 69 -8.15 -3.36 1.36
C ALA A 69 -7.54 -2.06 1.89
N PHE A 70 -6.46 -1.57 1.26
CA PHE A 70 -5.87 -0.28 1.63
C PHE A 70 -6.77 0.91 1.34
N GLY A 71 -7.38 0.98 0.15
CA GLY A 71 -8.29 2.08 -0.20
C GLY A 71 -9.52 2.16 0.72
N THR A 72 -10.07 1.01 1.13
CA THR A 72 -11.16 0.95 2.11
C THR A 72 -10.67 1.37 3.49
N GLY A 73 -9.49 0.91 3.92
CA GLY A 73 -8.88 1.31 5.19
C GLY A 73 -8.68 2.82 5.27
N ASP A 74 -8.14 3.43 4.21
CA ASP A 74 -7.92 4.88 4.13
C ASP A 74 -9.25 5.65 4.18
N THR A 75 -10.25 5.17 3.44
CA THR A 75 -11.59 5.80 3.42
C THR A 75 -12.23 5.75 4.80
N VAL A 76 -12.30 4.56 5.42
CA VAL A 76 -12.87 4.39 6.77
C VAL A 76 -12.13 5.24 7.79
N SER A 77 -10.80 5.27 7.75
CA SER A 77 -10.00 6.10 8.64
C SER A 77 -10.31 7.59 8.47
N SER A 78 -10.47 8.06 7.23
CA SER A 78 -10.77 9.47 6.95
C SER A 78 -12.18 9.85 7.43
N THR A 79 -13.18 9.00 7.19
CA THR A 79 -14.56 9.24 7.62
C THR A 79 -14.69 9.23 9.14
N VAL A 80 -14.08 8.26 9.83
CA VAL A 80 -14.09 8.25 11.31
C VAL A 80 -13.44 9.50 11.89
N THR A 81 -12.35 9.96 11.27
CA THR A 81 -11.67 11.18 11.71
C THR A 81 -12.55 12.42 11.48
N GLU A 82 -13.19 12.52 10.33
CA GLU A 82 -14.15 13.58 9.99
C GLU A 82 -15.34 13.60 10.94
N ASP A 83 -15.96 12.45 11.21
CA ASP A 83 -17.07 12.32 12.18
C ASP A 83 -16.65 12.78 13.58
N ILE A 84 -15.44 12.44 14.03
CA ILE A 84 -14.92 12.89 15.32
C ILE A 84 -14.74 14.41 15.35
N TYR A 85 -14.24 15.02 14.26
CA TYR A 85 -14.12 16.47 14.16
C TYR A 85 -15.49 17.15 14.18
N ASP A 86 -16.49 16.61 13.48
CA ASP A 86 -17.85 17.14 13.47
C ASP A 86 -18.53 17.04 14.85
N LEU A 87 -18.34 15.92 15.56
CA LEU A 87 -18.87 15.71 16.92
C LEU A 87 -18.20 16.62 17.95
N THR A 88 -16.88 16.80 17.83
CA THR A 88 -16.09 17.62 18.76
C THR A 88 -16.31 19.12 18.51
N GLY A 89 -16.65 19.50 17.27
CA GLY A 89 -16.83 20.90 16.88
C GLY A 89 -15.57 21.72 17.15
N GLU A 90 -15.73 22.97 17.57
CA GLU A 90 -14.62 23.89 17.86
C GLU A 90 -13.99 23.69 19.26
N THR A 91 -14.13 22.48 19.82
CA THR A 91 -13.60 22.14 21.13
C THR A 91 -12.09 21.88 21.03
N ASP A 92 -11.28 22.84 21.44
CA ASP A 92 -9.80 22.74 21.48
C ASP A 92 -9.30 21.92 22.68
N MET A 93 -10.00 21.98 23.82
CA MET A 93 -9.59 21.30 25.05
C MET A 93 -10.77 20.67 25.79
N LEU A 94 -10.72 19.36 25.94
CA LEU A 94 -11.67 18.59 26.75
C LEU A 94 -11.06 18.34 28.13
N ILE A 95 -11.59 19.00 29.17
CA ILE A 95 -11.19 18.75 30.55
C ILE A 95 -12.12 17.69 31.14
N VAL A 96 -11.61 16.47 31.30
CA VAL A 96 -12.32 15.35 31.94
C VAL A 96 -11.67 15.08 33.29
N TRP A 97 -12.49 14.82 34.30
CA TRP A 97 -12.01 14.44 35.62
C TRP A 97 -11.54 13.00 35.63
N ASP A 98 -10.39 12.76 36.27
CA ASP A 98 -9.89 11.42 36.58
C ASP A 98 -10.67 10.83 37.76
N GLU A 99 -11.69 10.02 37.46
CA GLU A 99 -12.54 9.37 38.47
C GLU A 99 -11.78 8.35 39.33
N GLU A 100 -10.62 7.86 38.88
CA GLU A 100 -9.89 6.78 39.53
C GLU A 100 -8.79 7.31 40.47
N GLY A 101 -8.11 8.40 40.09
CA GLY A 101 -7.04 9.02 40.89
C GLY A 101 -7.44 10.26 41.70
N SER A 102 -8.50 10.98 41.33
CA SER A 102 -8.93 12.23 41.98
C SER A 102 -10.42 12.53 41.73
N PRO A 103 -11.33 11.90 42.49
CA PRO A 103 -12.78 12.06 42.29
C PRO A 103 -13.24 13.51 42.50
N ARG A 104 -14.27 13.92 41.75
CA ARG A 104 -14.84 15.27 41.79
C ARG A 104 -15.17 15.71 43.23
N PRO A 105 -14.71 16.88 43.69
CA PRO A 105 -15.17 17.43 44.95
C PRO A 105 -16.62 17.88 44.79
N GLU A 106 -17.45 17.48 45.75
CA GLU A 106 -18.88 17.79 45.87
C GLU A 106 -19.19 19.23 46.29
#